data_AF-A0A4U8S7N5-F1
#
_entry.id   AF-A0A4U8S7N5-F1
#
_cell.length_a   1.000
_cell.length_b   1.000
_cell.length_c   1.000
_cell.angle_alpha   90.00
_cell.angle_beta   90.00
_cell.angle_gamma   90.00
#
_symmetry.space_group_name_H-M   'P 1'
#
loop_
_entity.id
_entity.type
_entity.pdbx_description
1 polymer ?
#
loop_
_entity_poly.entity_id
_entity_poly.type
_entity_poly.pdbx_seq_one_letter_code
_entity_poly.pdbx_strand_id
1 'polypeptide(L)'
;MKHILRFILFLSCFYVFSFADTKPLAPNSAYNGTVFIYQSDEALPLTYDKKSIRYISHPKNPNAKIAFVPVGYYEKNAKILKSKGKDYFTIKILQKDYPKETITVAPDKVSYSNEVAQRIEKEKNDIVKVYHTYTKGRLWDKPFIKPLDSVITSPYGSARVFNNTIKSYHGGTDFRAVTGTPIKASNDGIVALVQDRYLSGKSIVINHGEGLYSVYFHLDSFDVKVGDKVKRGQVIAKSGGTGRVSGPHLHFGIVINGTNVDSLDFVQQTQNLFK
;
A
#
# COMPACT_ATOMS: atom_id res chain seq x y z
N MET A 1 -41.57 -48.23 15.00
CA MET A 1 -40.41 -47.66 14.30
C MET A 1 -39.78 -46.59 15.21
N LYS A 2 -38.58 -46.85 15.75
CA LYS A 2 -37.87 -45.93 16.65
C LYS A 2 -37.05 -44.95 15.79
N HIS A 3 -37.36 -43.66 15.83
CA HIS A 3 -36.55 -42.63 15.18
C HIS A 3 -35.43 -42.20 16.12
N ILE A 4 -34.19 -42.53 15.75
CA ILE A 4 -32.96 -42.10 16.43
C ILE A 4 -32.59 -40.72 15.88
N LEU A 5 -32.66 -39.70 16.73
CA LEU A 5 -32.20 -38.33 16.46
C LEU A 5 -30.67 -38.30 16.57
N ARG A 6 -29.94 -38.18 15.45
CA ARG A 6 -28.49 -37.99 15.43
C ARG A 6 -28.17 -36.50 15.60
N PHE A 7 -27.72 -36.12 16.79
CA PHE A 7 -27.08 -34.83 17.04
C PHE A 7 -25.68 -34.84 16.41
N ILE A 8 -25.47 -34.04 15.37
CA ILE A 8 -24.14 -33.77 14.80
C ILE A 8 -23.57 -32.58 15.59
N LEU A 9 -22.59 -32.87 16.44
CA LEU A 9 -21.82 -31.87 17.18
C LEU A 9 -20.88 -31.17 16.20
N PHE A 10 -21.23 -29.95 15.77
CA PHE A 10 -20.31 -29.09 15.01
C PHE A 10 -19.25 -28.56 15.97
N LEU A 11 -18.06 -29.17 15.94
CA LEU A 11 -16.88 -28.68 16.65
C LEU A 11 -16.37 -27.43 15.91
N SER A 12 -16.85 -26.25 16.30
CA SER A 12 -16.34 -24.97 15.81
C SER A 12 -14.91 -24.77 16.30
N CYS A 13 -13.93 -25.02 15.44
CA CYS A 13 -12.53 -24.72 15.70
C CYS A 13 -12.36 -23.19 15.66
N PHE A 14 -12.44 -22.53 16.81
CA PHE A 14 -12.07 -21.13 16.95
C PHE A 14 -10.55 -21.03 16.82
N TYR A 15 -10.08 -20.62 15.64
CA TYR A 15 -8.72 -20.10 15.51
C TYR A 15 -8.63 -18.77 16.24
N VAL A 16 -8.15 -18.80 17.49
CA VAL A 16 -7.67 -17.60 18.17
C VAL A 16 -6.41 -17.17 17.43
N PHE A 17 -6.53 -16.16 16.56
CA PHE A 17 -5.35 -15.41 16.12
C PHE A 17 -4.80 -14.71 17.36
N SER A 18 -3.73 -15.28 17.92
CA SER A 18 -2.90 -14.57 18.88
C SER A 18 -2.41 -13.32 18.16
N PHE A 19 -2.84 -12.14 18.61
CA PHE A 19 -2.19 -10.89 18.24
C PHE A 19 -0.74 -11.07 18.67
N ALA A 20 0.15 -11.28 17.72
CA ALA A 20 1.57 -11.26 18.02
C ALA A 20 1.83 -9.88 18.66
N ASP A 21 2.15 -9.87 19.94
CA ASP A 21 2.80 -8.74 20.59
C ASP A 21 4.09 -8.49 19.82
N THR A 22 4.00 -7.65 18.79
CA THR A 22 5.15 -7.28 17.98
C THR A 22 6.00 -6.40 18.87
N LYS A 23 7.00 -7.01 19.50
CA LYS A 23 8.05 -6.27 20.21
C LYS A 23 8.50 -5.12 19.31
N PRO A 24 8.63 -3.89 19.85
CA PRO A 24 9.12 -2.78 19.06
C PRO A 24 10.46 -3.14 18.43
N LEU A 25 10.64 -2.76 17.17
CA LEU A 25 11.89 -2.97 16.47
C LEU A 25 13.04 -2.31 17.22
N ALA A 26 14.24 -2.87 17.08
CA ALA A 26 15.45 -2.19 17.53
C ALA A 26 15.52 -0.79 16.90
N PRO A 27 16.09 0.22 17.60
CA PRO A 27 16.25 1.55 17.04
C PRO A 27 16.91 1.50 15.66
N ASN A 28 16.50 2.43 14.77
CA ASN A 28 17.01 2.52 13.41
C ASN A 28 16.90 1.21 12.62
N SER A 29 15.80 0.47 12.79
CA SER A 29 15.51 -0.73 12.01
C SER A 29 14.15 -0.61 11.33
N ALA A 30 14.03 -1.19 10.14
CA ALA A 30 12.78 -1.24 9.39
C ALA A 30 12.72 -2.54 8.58
N TYR A 31 11.53 -3.05 8.33
CA TYR A 31 11.36 -4.18 7.43
C TYR A 31 11.44 -3.74 5.97
N ASN A 32 11.94 -4.60 5.09
CA ASN A 32 11.81 -4.38 3.65
C ASN A 32 10.32 -4.31 3.27
N GLY A 33 9.95 -3.34 2.44
CA GLY A 33 8.58 -3.12 2.03
C GLY A 33 7.74 -2.30 3.02
N THR A 34 8.29 -1.75 4.10
CA THR A 34 7.57 -0.85 5.02
C THR A 34 8.06 0.59 4.90
N VAL A 35 7.44 1.50 5.66
CA VAL A 35 7.97 2.85 5.85
C VAL A 35 8.79 2.91 7.15
N PHE A 36 9.91 3.62 7.14
CA PHE A 36 10.59 4.08 8.33
C PHE A 36 10.24 5.55 8.55
N ILE A 37 9.67 5.87 9.71
CA ILE A 37 9.32 7.25 10.06
C ILE A 37 10.47 7.84 10.86
N TYR A 38 11.27 8.69 10.20
CA TYR A 38 12.31 9.45 10.88
C TYR A 38 11.70 10.70 11.50
N GLN A 39 12.01 10.98 12.77
CA GLN A 39 11.58 12.19 13.47
C GLN A 39 12.81 13.03 13.83
N SER A 40 12.69 14.34 13.67
CA SER A 40 13.71 15.31 14.07
C SER A 40 13.06 16.63 14.46
N ASP A 41 13.69 17.37 15.37
CA ASP A 41 13.28 18.74 15.72
C ASP A 41 13.81 19.76 14.70
N GLU A 42 14.67 19.33 13.77
CA GLU A 42 15.21 20.13 12.69
C GLU A 42 14.84 19.57 11.31
N ALA A 43 14.72 20.45 10.31
CA ALA A 43 14.45 20.08 8.91
C ALA A 43 15.72 20.14 8.05
N LEU A 44 16.86 19.67 8.56
CA LEU A 44 18.11 19.63 7.82
C LEU A 44 18.01 18.67 6.63
N PRO A 45 18.61 18.97 5.46
CA PRO A 45 18.51 18.12 4.27
C PRO A 45 18.78 16.65 4.58
N LEU A 46 17.78 15.81 4.28
CA LEU A 46 17.79 14.37 4.54
C LEU A 46 17.97 13.61 3.23
N THR A 47 18.85 12.61 3.24
CA THR A 47 19.00 11.69 2.11
C THR A 47 18.99 10.24 2.58
N TYR A 48 18.33 9.39 1.80
CA TYR A 48 18.31 7.94 1.95
C TYR A 48 18.92 7.33 0.68
N ASP A 49 20.10 6.71 0.79
CA ASP A 49 20.84 6.19 -0.37
C ASP A 49 20.96 7.22 -1.52
N LYS A 50 21.37 8.44 -1.17
CA LYS A 50 21.53 9.61 -2.09
C LYS A 50 20.22 10.19 -2.63
N LYS A 51 19.07 9.57 -2.40
CA LYS A 51 17.76 10.15 -2.75
C LYS A 51 17.35 11.15 -1.68
N SER A 52 16.93 12.35 -2.09
CA SER A 52 16.41 13.35 -1.15
C SER A 52 15.10 12.87 -0.53
N ILE A 53 15.01 12.93 0.79
CA ILE A 53 13.79 12.69 1.55
C ILE A 53 13.34 14.03 2.12
N ARG A 54 12.03 14.29 2.04
CA ARG A 54 11.43 15.53 2.53
C ARG A 54 10.83 15.33 3.91
N TYR A 55 10.90 16.39 4.71
CA TYR A 55 10.17 16.47 5.95
C TYR A 55 8.77 16.99 5.73
N ILE A 56 7.87 16.55 6.60
CA ILE A 56 6.53 17.08 6.79
C ILE A 56 6.37 17.44 8.27
N SER A 57 5.47 18.39 8.55
CA SER A 57 5.16 18.73 9.96
C SER A 57 4.60 17.52 10.69
N HIS A 58 5.06 17.29 11.91
CA HIS A 58 4.51 16.23 12.76
C HIS A 58 3.02 16.55 13.07
N PRO A 59 2.11 15.56 13.04
CA PRO A 59 0.67 15.79 13.25
C PRO A 59 0.29 16.37 14.62
N LYS A 60 0.96 15.94 15.69
CA LYS A 60 0.66 16.36 17.08
C LYS A 60 1.66 17.33 17.71
N ASN A 61 2.95 17.18 17.44
CA ASN A 61 4.00 18.04 17.98
C ASN A 61 4.39 19.14 16.99
N PRO A 62 4.07 20.43 17.23
CA PRO A 62 4.37 21.52 16.30
C PRO A 62 5.89 21.78 16.14
N ASN A 63 6.70 21.39 17.13
CA ASN A 63 8.14 21.58 17.14
C ASN A 63 8.89 20.44 16.43
N ALA A 64 8.23 19.32 16.16
CA ALA A 64 8.83 18.18 15.48
C ALA A 64 8.47 18.13 14.00
N LYS A 65 9.38 17.53 13.24
CA LYS A 65 9.21 17.15 11.85
C LYS A 65 9.33 15.64 11.72
N ILE A 66 8.65 15.08 10.73
CA ILE A 66 8.79 13.68 10.36
C ILE A 66 9.15 13.56 8.89
N ALA A 67 9.82 12.48 8.53
CA ALA A 67 10.14 12.12 7.16
C ALA A 67 9.75 10.65 6.94
N PHE A 68 8.96 10.41 5.88
CA PHE A 68 8.66 9.06 5.44
C PHE A 68 9.78 8.55 4.54
N VAL A 69 10.55 7.58 5.06
CA VAL A 69 11.61 6.89 4.33
C VAL A 69 11.05 5.54 3.87
N PRO A 70 10.63 5.39 2.61
CA PRO A 70 10.11 4.11 2.12
C PRO A 70 11.26 3.13 1.94
N VAL A 71 11.14 1.96 2.57
CA VAL A 71 12.07 0.83 2.36
C VAL A 71 11.44 -0.09 1.33
N GLY A 72 11.99 -0.16 0.12
CA GLY A 72 11.41 -0.97 -0.95
C GLY A 72 11.40 -2.48 -0.63
N TYR A 73 10.48 -3.22 -1.25
CA TYR A 73 10.35 -4.68 -1.07
C TYR A 73 11.67 -5.45 -1.31
N TYR A 74 12.44 -5.08 -2.33
CA TYR A 74 13.70 -5.75 -2.66
C TYR A 74 14.91 -5.21 -1.89
N GLU A 75 14.72 -4.20 -1.03
CA GLU A 75 15.84 -3.61 -0.30
C GLU A 75 16.36 -4.55 0.79
N LYS A 76 17.69 -4.51 0.94
CA LYS A 76 18.46 -5.37 1.84
C LYS A 76 19.59 -4.55 2.43
N ASN A 77 20.22 -5.13 3.45
CA ASN A 77 21.40 -4.59 4.13
C ASN A 77 21.14 -3.27 4.85
N ALA A 78 22.17 -2.81 5.56
CA ALA A 78 22.26 -1.46 6.10
C ALA A 78 22.08 -0.39 5.01
N LYS A 79 21.26 0.63 5.28
CA LYS A 79 21.04 1.78 4.39
C LYS A 79 21.42 3.08 5.09
N ILE A 80 22.07 3.99 4.38
CA ILE A 80 22.57 5.22 4.98
C ILE A 80 21.46 6.26 4.95
N LEU A 81 21.08 6.73 6.14
CA LEU A 81 20.32 7.96 6.29
C LEU A 81 21.27 9.07 6.74
N LYS A 82 21.32 10.14 5.95
CA LYS A 82 22.21 11.28 6.21
C LYS A 82 21.40 12.55 6.38
N SER A 83 21.55 13.20 7.52
CA SER A 83 21.14 14.58 7.76
C SER A 83 22.38 15.49 7.69
N LYS A 84 22.30 16.64 7.01
CA LYS A 84 23.46 17.52 6.80
C LYS A 84 23.92 18.17 8.11
N GLY A 85 24.90 17.60 8.82
CA GLY A 85 25.42 18.21 10.04
C GLY A 85 26.53 17.47 10.77
N LYS A 86 26.46 16.13 10.93
CA LYS A 86 27.55 15.24 11.39
C LYS A 86 27.13 13.78 11.60
N ASP A 87 25.83 13.50 11.72
CA ASP A 87 25.38 12.13 12.02
C ASP A 87 24.93 11.39 10.77
N TYR A 88 25.73 10.39 10.39
CA TYR A 88 25.26 9.29 9.56
C TYR A 88 24.75 8.22 10.51
N PHE A 89 23.52 7.77 10.32
CA PHE A 89 23.10 6.54 10.95
C PHE A 89 22.57 5.58 9.90
N THR A 90 22.73 4.31 10.24
CA THR A 90 22.34 3.21 9.39
C THR A 90 20.96 2.76 9.79
N ILE A 91 20.06 2.67 8.82
CA ILE A 91 18.82 1.93 8.98
C ILE A 91 19.13 0.46 8.67
N LYS A 92 19.01 -0.42 9.66
CA LYS A 92 19.11 -1.86 9.46
C LYS A 92 17.84 -2.37 8.79
N ILE A 93 17.97 -2.88 7.57
CA ILE A 93 16.83 -3.48 6.86
C ILE A 93 16.68 -4.94 7.24
N LEU A 94 15.58 -5.24 7.95
CA LEU A 94 15.16 -6.58 8.33
C LEU A 94 14.35 -7.20 7.18
N GLN A 95 14.54 -8.48 6.91
CA GLN A 95 13.75 -9.18 5.89
C GLN A 95 12.48 -9.74 6.54
N LYS A 96 11.31 -9.31 6.04
CA LYS A 96 10.01 -9.86 6.42
C LYS A 96 9.78 -11.18 5.68
N ASP A 97 9.22 -12.16 6.37
CA ASP A 97 8.83 -13.43 5.76
C ASP A 97 7.48 -13.24 5.06
N TYR A 98 7.55 -12.98 3.75
CA TYR A 98 6.37 -12.77 2.93
C TYR A 98 5.82 -14.10 2.40
N PRO A 99 4.49 -14.29 2.41
CA PRO A 99 3.89 -15.50 1.85
C PRO A 99 4.21 -15.63 0.36
N LYS A 100 4.19 -16.86 -0.15
CA LYS A 100 4.40 -17.16 -1.57
C LYS A 100 3.09 -17.59 -2.19
N GLU A 101 2.73 -16.97 -3.31
CA GLU A 101 1.59 -17.35 -4.13
C GLU A 101 2.14 -18.00 -5.41
N THR A 102 1.94 -19.31 -5.53
CA THR A 102 2.30 -20.05 -6.74
C THR A 102 1.19 -19.93 -7.75
N ILE A 103 1.51 -19.35 -8.91
CA ILE A 103 0.57 -19.22 -10.02
C ILE A 103 1.11 -20.07 -11.17
N THR A 104 0.41 -21.16 -11.49
CA THR A 104 0.68 -21.96 -12.68
C THR A 104 -0.14 -21.40 -13.84
N VAL A 105 0.53 -20.91 -14.88
CA VAL A 105 -0.10 -20.44 -16.12
C VAL A 105 0.59 -21.05 -17.33
N ALA A 106 -0.16 -21.23 -18.42
CA ALA A 106 0.42 -21.67 -19.69
C ALA A 106 1.43 -20.61 -20.22
N PRO A 107 2.53 -21.00 -20.89
CA PRO A 107 3.61 -20.08 -21.29
C PRO A 107 3.19 -18.92 -22.20
N ASP A 108 2.19 -19.15 -23.05
CA ASP A 108 1.57 -18.20 -23.97
C ASP A 108 0.66 -17.19 -23.25
N LYS A 109 0.24 -17.47 -22.00
CA LYS A 109 -0.59 -16.58 -21.16
C LYS A 109 0.22 -15.48 -20.47
N VAL A 110 1.54 -15.45 -20.65
CA VAL A 110 2.43 -14.42 -20.07
C VAL A 110 2.79 -13.34 -21.10
N SER A 111 2.52 -13.57 -22.39
CA SER A 111 2.78 -12.58 -23.45
C SER A 111 1.54 -11.76 -23.76
N TYR A 112 1.75 -10.47 -24.01
CA TYR A 112 0.72 -9.56 -24.49
C TYR A 112 0.88 -9.39 -26.00
N SER A 113 -0.21 -9.07 -26.70
CA SER A 113 -0.07 -8.52 -28.05
C SER A 113 0.77 -7.24 -28.01
N ASN A 114 1.42 -6.88 -29.11
CA ASN A 114 2.24 -5.67 -29.17
C ASN A 114 1.45 -4.40 -28.79
N GLU A 115 0.19 -4.31 -29.22
CA GLU A 115 -0.70 -3.21 -28.87
C GLU A 115 -0.98 -3.14 -27.36
N VAL A 116 -1.27 -4.28 -26.74
CA VAL A 116 -1.48 -4.36 -25.28
C VAL A 116 -0.19 -4.02 -24.53
N ALA A 117 0.97 -4.51 -24.99
CA ALA A 117 2.25 -4.19 -24.39
C ALA A 117 2.55 -2.68 -24.44
N GLN A 118 2.27 -2.03 -25.58
CA GLN A 118 2.40 -0.57 -25.74
C GLN A 118 1.44 0.19 -24.82
N ARG A 119 0.18 -0.25 -24.70
CA ARG A 119 -0.79 0.32 -23.75
C ARG A 119 -0.27 0.22 -22.31
N ILE A 120 0.20 -0.96 -21.90
CA ILE A 120 0.74 -1.18 -20.54
C ILE A 120 1.92 -0.26 -20.27
N GLU A 121 2.87 -0.15 -21.20
CA GLU A 121 4.04 0.72 -21.01
C GLU A 121 3.64 2.19 -20.96
N LYS A 122 2.69 2.63 -21.79
CA LYS A 122 2.13 3.98 -21.71
C LYS A 122 1.47 4.24 -20.35
N GLU A 123 0.60 3.35 -19.90
CA GLU A 123 -0.09 3.46 -18.61
C GLU A 123 0.88 3.42 -17.41
N LYS A 124 2.00 2.72 -17.53
CA LYS A 124 3.09 2.72 -16.55
C LYS A 124 3.80 4.07 -16.52
N ASN A 125 4.13 4.63 -17.68
CA ASN A 125 4.78 5.94 -17.75
C ASN A 125 3.85 7.06 -17.27
N ASP A 126 2.56 6.98 -17.56
CA ASP A 126 1.58 7.98 -17.10
C ASP A 126 1.40 7.96 -15.58
N ILE A 127 1.34 6.78 -14.94
CA ILE A 127 1.26 6.72 -13.47
C ILE A 127 2.56 7.18 -12.79
N VAL A 128 3.73 6.93 -13.39
CA VAL A 128 5.01 7.44 -12.86
C VAL A 128 5.02 8.97 -12.84
N LYS A 129 4.48 9.63 -13.88
CA LYS A 129 4.33 11.09 -13.89
C LYS A 129 3.42 11.58 -12.75
N VAL A 130 2.33 10.86 -12.48
CA VAL A 130 1.45 11.15 -11.34
C VAL A 130 2.24 11.11 -10.03
N TYR A 131 2.98 10.03 -9.76
CA TYR A 131 3.76 9.90 -8.52
C TYR A 131 4.91 10.90 -8.40
N HIS A 132 5.42 11.42 -9.51
CA HIS A 132 6.45 12.46 -9.53
C HIS A 132 5.90 13.88 -9.38
N THR A 133 4.58 14.07 -9.44
CA THR A 133 3.97 15.38 -9.20
C THR A 133 4.22 15.78 -7.76
N TYR A 134 4.81 16.97 -7.56
CA TYR A 134 5.08 17.49 -6.24
C TYR A 134 3.92 18.35 -5.74
N THR A 135 3.42 18.02 -4.55
CA THR A 135 2.44 18.82 -3.83
C THR A 135 3.00 19.15 -2.47
N LYS A 136 3.27 20.43 -2.23
CA LYS A 136 3.88 20.91 -0.98
C LYS A 136 2.87 20.86 0.17
N GLY A 137 3.30 20.35 1.31
CA GLY A 137 2.51 20.21 2.52
C GLY A 137 1.61 18.97 2.54
N ARG A 138 1.26 18.54 3.75
CA ARG A 138 0.30 17.45 3.97
C ARG A 138 -1.11 17.96 3.69
N LEU A 139 -1.91 17.18 2.99
CA LEU A 139 -3.32 17.46 2.74
C LEU A 139 -4.26 16.84 3.80
N TRP A 140 -3.67 16.22 4.82
CA TRP A 140 -4.36 15.45 5.85
C TRP A 140 -3.94 15.88 7.25
N ASP A 141 -4.88 15.78 8.18
CA ASP A 141 -4.74 16.14 9.60
C ASP A 141 -5.27 15.04 10.54
N LYS A 142 -5.58 13.86 9.99
CA LYS A 142 -6.09 12.69 10.70
C LYS A 142 -5.28 11.44 10.33
N PRO A 143 -5.30 10.38 11.16
CA PRO A 143 -4.66 9.12 10.81
C PRO A 143 -5.35 8.47 9.61
N PHE A 144 -4.59 7.75 8.78
CA PHE A 144 -5.14 6.99 7.66
C PHE A 144 -6.04 5.85 8.17
N ILE A 145 -7.01 5.44 7.35
CA ILE A 145 -7.89 4.29 7.63
C ILE A 145 -7.79 3.24 6.53
N LYS A 146 -8.12 2.00 6.89
CA LYS A 146 -8.46 1.00 5.88
C LYS A 146 -9.65 1.52 5.06
N PRO A 147 -9.61 1.41 3.72
CA PRO A 147 -10.69 1.89 2.86
C PRO A 147 -11.94 0.99 2.90
N LEU A 148 -11.78 -0.22 3.44
CA LEU A 148 -12.80 -1.23 3.62
C LEU A 148 -12.50 -2.02 4.89
N ASP A 149 -13.54 -2.29 5.69
CA ASP A 149 -13.46 -3.21 6.83
C ASP A 149 -13.88 -4.61 6.37
N SER A 150 -12.91 -5.40 5.95
CA SER A 150 -13.12 -6.73 5.37
C SER A 150 -11.89 -7.61 5.55
N VAL A 151 -12.06 -8.89 5.25
CA VAL A 151 -11.00 -9.91 5.29
C VAL A 151 -9.93 -9.60 4.24
N ILE A 152 -8.67 -9.70 4.65
CA ILE A 152 -7.52 -9.63 3.74
C ILE A 152 -7.39 -10.97 3.01
N THR A 153 -7.45 -10.94 1.68
CA THR A 153 -7.34 -12.14 0.83
C THR A 153 -5.94 -12.34 0.29
N SER A 154 -5.18 -11.26 0.07
CA SER A 154 -3.76 -11.32 -0.29
C SER A 154 -3.02 -10.14 0.36
N PRO A 155 -2.07 -10.39 1.27
CA PRO A 155 -1.31 -9.33 1.92
C PRO A 155 -0.29 -8.68 0.97
N TYR A 156 0.24 -7.53 1.37
CA TYR A 156 1.40 -6.93 0.72
C TYR A 156 2.59 -7.86 0.74
N GLY A 157 3.37 -7.80 -0.34
CA GLY A 157 4.63 -8.52 -0.47
C GLY A 157 4.49 -9.99 -0.83
N SER A 158 3.27 -10.54 -0.95
CA SER A 158 3.08 -11.91 -1.46
C SER A 158 3.91 -12.14 -2.73
N ALA A 159 4.89 -13.04 -2.65
CA ALA A 159 5.80 -13.29 -3.76
C ALA A 159 5.06 -14.09 -4.83
N ARG A 160 5.02 -13.56 -6.05
CA ARG A 160 4.38 -14.24 -7.19
C ARG A 160 5.40 -15.11 -7.88
N VAL A 161 5.25 -16.42 -7.67
CA VAL A 161 6.11 -17.45 -8.25
C VAL A 161 5.41 -17.99 -9.50
N PHE A 162 6.02 -17.74 -10.66
CA PHE A 162 5.59 -18.32 -11.94
C PHE A 162 6.63 -19.36 -12.35
N ASN A 163 6.21 -20.61 -12.53
CA ASN A 163 7.07 -21.73 -12.94
C ASN A 163 8.37 -21.80 -12.10
N ASN A 164 8.24 -21.80 -10.78
CA ASN A 164 9.33 -21.88 -9.78
C ASN A 164 10.29 -20.68 -9.72
N THR A 165 10.00 -19.56 -10.39
CA THR A 165 10.79 -18.32 -10.29
C THR A 165 9.96 -17.17 -9.74
N ILE A 166 10.48 -16.43 -8.73
CA ILE A 166 9.87 -15.17 -8.28
C ILE A 166 9.98 -14.18 -9.44
N LYS A 167 8.85 -13.78 -10.03
CA LYS A 167 8.82 -12.78 -11.11
C LYS A 167 8.35 -11.41 -10.62
N SER A 168 7.58 -11.38 -9.54
CA SER A 168 6.99 -10.15 -9.00
C SER A 168 6.58 -10.33 -7.54
N TYR A 169 6.12 -9.27 -6.91
CA TYR A 169 5.51 -9.27 -5.58
C TYR A 169 4.20 -8.50 -5.62
N HIS A 170 3.34 -8.74 -4.64
CA HIS A 170 2.10 -8.00 -4.50
C HIS A 170 2.36 -6.60 -3.89
N GLY A 171 2.24 -5.55 -4.70
CA GLY A 171 2.56 -4.17 -4.32
C GLY A 171 1.51 -3.43 -3.49
N GLY A 172 0.48 -4.12 -3.02
CA GLY A 172 -0.61 -3.57 -2.22
C GLY A 172 -1.25 -4.67 -1.38
N THR A 173 -2.49 -4.48 -0.95
CA THR A 173 -3.21 -5.44 -0.11
C THR A 173 -4.61 -5.61 -0.68
N ASP A 174 -5.00 -6.87 -0.86
CA ASP A 174 -6.31 -7.22 -1.40
C ASP A 174 -7.28 -7.52 -0.27
N PHE A 175 -8.43 -6.86 -0.33
CA PHE A 175 -9.56 -7.05 0.56
C PHE A 175 -10.67 -7.79 -0.17
N ARG A 176 -11.29 -8.76 0.50
CA ARG A 176 -12.50 -9.39 0.01
C ARG A 176 -13.59 -8.33 -0.19
N ALA A 177 -14.10 -8.21 -1.40
CA ALA A 177 -15.22 -7.33 -1.71
C ALA A 177 -16.05 -7.93 -2.85
N VAL A 178 -17.37 -7.93 -2.71
CA VAL A 178 -18.25 -8.24 -3.85
C VAL A 178 -18.38 -6.99 -4.73
N THR A 179 -18.69 -7.15 -6.02
CA THR A 179 -18.95 -6.01 -6.90
C THR A 179 -20.01 -5.09 -6.30
N GLY A 180 -19.78 -3.78 -6.36
CA GLY A 180 -20.70 -2.78 -5.81
C GLY A 180 -20.44 -2.35 -4.37
N THR A 181 -19.48 -2.96 -3.66
CA THR A 181 -19.18 -2.59 -2.26
C THR A 181 -18.58 -1.18 -2.21
N PRO A 182 -19.12 -0.25 -1.40
CA PRO A 182 -18.59 1.11 -1.31
C PRO A 182 -17.15 1.15 -0.80
N ILE A 183 -16.28 1.88 -1.51
CA ILE A 183 -14.86 2.06 -1.17
C ILE A 183 -14.62 3.47 -0.69
N LYS A 184 -13.97 3.61 0.47
CA LYS A 184 -13.72 4.90 1.12
C LYS A 184 -12.32 5.41 0.84
N ALA A 185 -12.17 6.73 0.73
CA ALA A 185 -10.87 7.38 0.74
C ALA A 185 -10.18 7.14 2.11
N SER A 186 -8.95 6.63 2.07
CA SER A 186 -8.15 6.33 3.26
C SER A 186 -7.80 7.57 4.07
N ASN A 187 -7.69 8.74 3.40
CA ASN A 187 -7.52 10.03 4.06
C ASN A 187 -7.93 11.19 3.13
N ASP A 188 -7.88 12.41 3.66
CA ASP A 188 -8.06 13.65 2.90
C ASP A 188 -7.00 13.76 1.79
N GLY A 189 -7.39 14.26 0.62
CA GLY A 189 -6.46 14.42 -0.50
C GLY A 189 -7.13 14.98 -1.75
N ILE A 190 -6.37 14.98 -2.84
CA ILE A 190 -6.83 15.38 -4.17
C ILE A 190 -6.73 14.16 -5.09
N VAL A 191 -7.81 13.85 -5.80
CA VAL A 191 -7.84 12.76 -6.78
C VAL A 191 -6.87 13.08 -7.92
N ALA A 192 -5.83 12.29 -8.07
CA ALA A 192 -4.74 12.50 -9.02
C ALA A 192 -4.87 11.64 -10.29
N LEU A 193 -5.61 10.53 -10.21
CA LEU A 193 -5.91 9.68 -11.36
C LEU A 193 -7.28 9.02 -11.18
N VAL A 194 -8.06 8.99 -12.26
CA VAL A 194 -9.28 8.19 -12.43
C VAL A 194 -9.22 7.64 -13.85
N GLN A 195 -8.97 6.34 -14.00
CA GLN A 195 -8.74 5.76 -15.33
C GLN A 195 -9.05 4.27 -15.34
N ASP A 196 -9.56 3.77 -16.47
CA ASP A 196 -9.58 2.33 -16.76
C ASP A 196 -8.25 1.88 -17.39
N ARG A 197 -7.50 1.05 -16.67
CA ARG A 197 -6.15 0.61 -17.00
C ARG A 197 -6.13 -0.88 -17.30
N TYR A 198 -5.22 -1.33 -18.16
CA TYR A 198 -5.20 -2.71 -18.61
C TYR A 198 -5.01 -3.71 -17.46
N LEU A 199 -4.00 -3.48 -16.60
CA LEU A 199 -3.68 -4.41 -15.51
C LEU A 199 -4.50 -4.17 -14.24
N SER A 200 -4.63 -2.90 -13.84
CA SER A 200 -5.29 -2.50 -12.59
C SER A 200 -6.79 -2.26 -12.75
N GLY A 201 -7.32 -2.33 -13.97
CA GLY A 201 -8.71 -2.00 -14.26
C GLY A 201 -9.02 -0.55 -13.92
N LYS A 202 -10.27 -0.30 -13.56
CA LYS A 202 -10.72 0.98 -13.05
C LYS A 202 -9.97 1.32 -11.78
N SER A 203 -9.20 2.40 -11.85
CA SER A 203 -8.21 2.79 -10.86
C SER A 203 -8.46 4.22 -10.39
N ILE A 204 -8.38 4.41 -9.07
CA ILE A 204 -8.28 5.74 -8.46
C ILE A 204 -6.92 5.86 -7.78
N VAL A 205 -6.29 7.03 -7.89
CA VAL A 205 -5.14 7.43 -7.07
C VAL A 205 -5.45 8.75 -6.40
N ILE A 206 -5.24 8.82 -5.10
CA ILE A 206 -5.40 10.05 -4.30
C ILE A 206 -4.02 10.52 -3.84
N ASN A 207 -3.70 11.77 -4.15
CA ASN A 207 -2.53 12.48 -3.66
C ASN A 207 -2.85 13.08 -2.29
N HIS A 208 -2.02 12.76 -1.29
CA HIS A 208 -2.14 13.25 0.08
C HIS A 208 -1.11 14.33 0.42
N GLY A 209 -0.31 14.77 -0.56
CA GLY A 209 0.78 15.72 -0.40
C GLY A 209 2.13 15.05 -0.13
N GLU A 210 3.21 15.77 -0.41
CA GLU A 210 4.60 15.41 -0.08
C GLU A 210 5.04 14.02 -0.59
N GLY A 211 4.53 13.65 -1.77
CA GLY A 211 4.88 12.40 -2.43
C GLY A 211 4.16 11.17 -1.88
N LEU A 212 3.14 11.35 -1.02
CA LEU A 212 2.31 10.28 -0.46
C LEU A 212 1.02 10.10 -1.28
N TYR A 213 0.76 8.87 -1.70
CA TYR A 213 -0.42 8.51 -2.47
C TYR A 213 -1.09 7.26 -1.91
N SER A 214 -2.41 7.18 -2.02
CA SER A 214 -3.15 5.92 -1.90
C SER A 214 -3.73 5.51 -3.24
N VAL A 215 -3.80 4.21 -3.49
CA VAL A 215 -4.30 3.62 -4.74
C VAL A 215 -5.41 2.63 -4.48
N TYR A 216 -6.39 2.59 -5.39
CA TYR A 216 -7.59 1.76 -5.31
C TYR A 216 -7.83 1.18 -6.71
N PHE A 217 -7.67 -0.13 -6.88
CA PHE A 217 -7.77 -0.78 -8.19
C PHE A 217 -8.95 -1.77 -8.26
N HIS A 218 -9.17 -2.27 -9.46
CA HIS A 218 -10.18 -3.29 -9.79
C HIS A 218 -11.61 -2.82 -9.52
N LEU A 219 -11.85 -1.51 -9.57
CA LEU A 219 -13.14 -0.91 -9.25
C LEU A 219 -14.21 -1.23 -10.30
N ASP A 220 -15.47 -1.09 -9.94
CA ASP A 220 -16.61 -1.22 -10.86
C ASP A 220 -17.04 0.14 -11.43
N SER A 221 -17.10 1.14 -10.55
CA SER A 221 -17.55 2.50 -10.87
C SER A 221 -16.77 3.54 -10.05
N PHE A 222 -16.73 4.77 -10.56
CA PHE A 222 -16.10 5.92 -9.92
C PHE A 222 -17.18 6.88 -9.43
N ASP A 223 -17.04 7.40 -8.21
CA ASP A 223 -17.89 8.45 -7.65
C ASP A 223 -17.16 9.81 -7.58
N VAL A 224 -15.94 9.88 -8.14
CA VAL A 224 -15.07 11.06 -8.17
C VAL A 224 -14.38 11.19 -9.53
N LYS A 225 -13.88 12.40 -9.83
CA LYS A 225 -13.06 12.72 -10.99
C LYS A 225 -11.71 13.31 -10.59
N VAL A 226 -10.75 13.30 -11.51
CA VAL A 226 -9.44 13.94 -11.30
C VAL A 226 -9.62 15.41 -10.90
N GLY A 227 -8.89 15.84 -9.88
CA GLY A 227 -8.97 17.19 -9.31
C GLY A 227 -9.94 17.33 -8.14
N ASP A 228 -10.85 16.37 -7.91
CA ASP A 228 -11.76 16.43 -6.77
C ASP A 228 -10.97 16.38 -5.45
N LYS A 229 -11.36 17.22 -4.50
CA LYS A 229 -10.92 17.12 -3.10
C LYS A 229 -11.80 16.11 -2.39
N VAL A 230 -11.19 15.13 -1.75
CA VAL A 230 -11.91 14.09 -1.00
C VAL A 230 -11.57 14.16 0.48
N LYS A 231 -12.51 13.72 1.30
CA LYS A 231 -12.35 13.61 2.75
C LYS A 231 -12.12 12.17 3.18
N ARG A 232 -11.35 11.97 4.24
CA ARG A 232 -11.18 10.68 4.90
C ARG A 232 -12.55 10.05 5.18
N GLY A 233 -12.75 8.83 4.69
CA GLY A 233 -14.00 8.09 4.88
C GLY A 233 -15.09 8.38 3.84
N GLN A 234 -14.91 9.38 2.96
CA GLN A 234 -15.80 9.65 1.84
C GLN A 234 -15.79 8.45 0.88
N VAL A 235 -16.96 8.02 0.42
CA VAL A 235 -17.08 7.01 -0.65
C VAL A 235 -16.61 7.63 -1.96
N ILE A 236 -15.68 6.96 -2.65
CA ILE A 236 -15.05 7.44 -3.89
C ILE A 236 -15.31 6.53 -5.09
N ALA A 237 -15.79 5.31 -4.84
CA ALA A 237 -16.00 4.29 -5.86
C ALA A 237 -16.77 3.10 -5.26
N LYS A 238 -17.08 2.15 -6.13
CA LYS A 238 -17.50 0.80 -5.74
C LYS A 238 -16.49 -0.24 -6.21
N SER A 239 -16.25 -1.28 -5.41
CA SER A 239 -15.39 -2.41 -5.78
C SER A 239 -15.95 -3.16 -6.99
N GLY A 240 -15.08 -3.80 -7.75
CA GLY A 240 -15.44 -4.61 -8.90
C GLY A 240 -14.45 -5.73 -9.14
N GLY A 241 -14.36 -6.15 -10.39
CA GLY A 241 -13.39 -7.12 -10.89
C GLY A 241 -12.80 -6.72 -12.23
N THR A 242 -12.55 -5.43 -12.44
CA THR A 242 -11.98 -4.92 -13.70
C THR A 242 -10.45 -5.09 -13.76
N GLY A 243 -9.90 -5.13 -14.96
CA GLY A 243 -8.47 -5.38 -15.18
C GLY A 243 -8.12 -6.86 -15.09
N ARG A 244 -6.87 -7.17 -14.71
CA ARG A 244 -6.36 -8.55 -14.67
C ARG A 244 -6.55 -9.16 -13.28
N VAL A 245 -7.73 -9.72 -13.04
CA VAL A 245 -8.12 -10.34 -11.76
C VAL A 245 -8.86 -11.67 -11.96
N SER A 246 -8.86 -12.53 -10.94
CA SER A 246 -9.61 -13.80 -10.92
C SER A 246 -11.04 -13.67 -10.40
N GLY A 247 -11.37 -12.56 -9.74
CA GLY A 247 -12.70 -12.27 -9.23
C GLY A 247 -12.75 -10.95 -8.46
N PRO A 248 -13.95 -10.51 -8.04
CA PRO A 248 -14.11 -9.23 -7.37
C PRO A 248 -13.34 -9.13 -6.05
N HIS A 249 -12.62 -8.03 -5.88
CA HIS A 249 -11.91 -7.63 -4.66
C HIS A 249 -11.52 -6.15 -4.75
N LEU A 250 -11.08 -5.57 -3.63
CA LEU A 250 -10.40 -4.27 -3.64
C LEU A 250 -8.90 -4.50 -3.47
N HIS A 251 -8.10 -4.00 -4.41
CA HIS A 251 -6.68 -3.81 -4.19
C HIS A 251 -6.41 -2.40 -3.67
N PHE A 252 -5.78 -2.29 -2.51
CA PHE A 252 -5.42 -1.04 -1.85
C PHE A 252 -3.90 -0.95 -1.64
N GLY A 253 -3.30 0.18 -1.98
CA GLY A 253 -1.86 0.39 -1.81
C GLY A 253 -1.51 1.77 -1.32
N ILE A 254 -0.31 1.91 -0.77
CA ILE A 254 0.30 3.18 -0.40
C ILE A 254 1.62 3.32 -1.17
N VAL A 255 1.81 4.50 -1.77
CA VAL A 255 3.01 4.84 -2.53
C VAL A 255 3.64 6.08 -1.90
N ILE A 256 4.93 6.02 -1.60
CA ILE A 256 5.70 7.13 -1.02
C ILE A 256 6.89 7.38 -1.93
N ASN A 257 6.98 8.56 -2.52
CA ASN A 257 8.06 8.95 -3.44
C ASN A 257 8.30 7.91 -4.55
N GLY A 258 7.22 7.33 -5.08
CA GLY A 258 7.25 6.31 -6.14
C GLY A 258 7.51 4.87 -5.67
N THR A 259 7.71 4.64 -4.37
CA THR A 259 7.93 3.30 -3.79
C THR A 259 6.65 2.80 -3.12
N ASN A 260 6.19 1.61 -3.51
CA ASN A 260 5.10 0.93 -2.80
C ASN A 260 5.57 0.46 -1.43
N VAL A 261 4.72 0.61 -0.42
CA VAL A 261 4.94 0.09 0.93
C VAL A 261 3.71 -0.67 1.42
N ASP A 262 3.89 -1.51 2.44
CA ASP A 262 2.84 -2.25 3.11
C ASP A 262 1.77 -1.27 3.62
N SER A 263 0.60 -1.31 2.98
CA SER A 263 -0.47 -0.34 3.20
C SER A 263 -1.08 -0.45 4.60
N LEU A 264 -1.13 -1.65 5.16
CA LEU A 264 -1.70 -1.89 6.50
C LEU A 264 -0.72 -1.47 7.58
N ASP A 265 0.57 -1.77 7.39
CA ASP A 265 1.64 -1.27 8.26
C ASP A 265 1.67 0.27 8.26
N PHE A 266 1.58 0.91 7.09
CA PHE A 266 1.50 2.38 6.98
C PHE A 266 0.28 2.96 7.72
N VAL A 267 -0.90 2.36 7.56
CA VAL A 267 -2.11 2.77 8.29
C VAL A 267 -1.88 2.67 9.80
N GLN A 268 -1.28 1.59 10.28
CA GLN A 268 -1.01 1.40 11.71
C GLN A 268 0.04 2.40 12.24
N GLN A 269 1.13 2.61 11.51
CA GLN A 269 2.18 3.56 11.90
C GLN A 269 1.64 4.99 11.93
N THR A 270 0.84 5.40 10.94
CA THR A 270 0.22 6.73 10.96
C THR A 270 -0.76 6.89 12.10
N GLN A 271 -1.55 5.88 12.48
CA GLN A 271 -2.37 5.93 13.69
C GLN A 271 -1.55 6.21 14.95
N ASN A 272 -0.36 5.60 15.07
CA ASN A 272 0.52 5.83 16.21
C ASN A 272 1.08 7.26 16.27
N LEU A 273 1.23 7.95 15.14
CA LEU A 273 1.65 9.37 15.11
C LEU A 273 0.62 10.34 15.72
N PHE A 274 -0.64 9.90 15.84
CA PHE A 274 -1.74 10.70 16.40
C PHE A 274 -2.10 10.35 17.84
N LYS A 275 -1.46 9.33 18.41
CA LYS A 275 -1.53 9.02 19.85
C LYS A 275 -0.65 10.01 20.61
#